data_AF-A0A166ELV9-F1
#
_entry.id   AF-A0A166ELV9-F1
#
_cell.length_a   1.000
_cell.length_b   1.000
_cell.length_c   1.000
_cell.angle_alpha   90.00
_cell.angle_beta   90.00
_cell.angle_gamma   90.00
#
_symmetry.space_group_name_H-M   'P 1'
#
loop_
_entity.id
_entity.type
_entity.pdbx_description
1 polymer ?
#
loop_
_entity_poly.entity_id
_entity_poly.type
_entity_poly.pdbx_seq_one_letter_code
_entity_poly.pdbx_strand_id
1 'polypeptide(L)'
;MKNSLKKTISFIIIIAIIIISIGFLANFNNSLDFFDNNGSNSDSSYLLDVNNNSIKYEVKGFCDRVVDGDTLDVSGIGRIRLVGVDTPERGESGYKEATDFVKSKCLGKSVYLDIDDKENKDKYGRVLAVVYVDGVNINLELLKLKYAKILYIPPSEFQPGFGIYS
;
A
#
# COMPACT_ATOMS: atom_id res chain seq x y z
N MET A 1 -3.73 -47.79 -25.81
CA MET A 1 -4.81 -46.77 -25.88
C MET A 1 -4.94 -45.88 -24.63
N LYS A 2 -4.98 -46.40 -23.39
CA LYS A 2 -5.20 -45.58 -22.17
C LYS A 2 -4.20 -44.45 -21.92
N ASN A 3 -2.91 -44.62 -22.25
CA ASN A 3 -1.89 -43.58 -22.04
C ASN A 3 -1.95 -42.43 -23.06
N SER A 4 -2.43 -42.70 -24.27
CA SER A 4 -2.63 -41.65 -25.29
C SER A 4 -3.82 -40.76 -24.91
N LEU A 5 -4.89 -41.35 -24.39
CA LEU A 5 -6.07 -40.61 -23.92
C LEU A 5 -5.78 -39.70 -22.71
N LYS A 6 -4.95 -40.15 -21.76
CA LYS A 6 -4.54 -39.32 -20.62
C LYS A 6 -3.67 -38.12 -21.05
N LYS A 7 -2.79 -38.32 -22.03
CA LYS A 7 -1.95 -37.25 -22.58
C LYS A 7 -2.77 -36.22 -23.36
N THR A 8 -3.75 -36.64 -24.15
CA THR A 8 -4.63 -35.71 -24.88
C THR A 8 -5.54 -34.92 -23.94
N ILE A 9 -6.11 -35.55 -22.91
CA ILE A 9 -6.92 -34.84 -21.89
C ILE A 9 -6.05 -33.80 -21.14
N SER A 10 -4.84 -34.17 -20.74
CA SER A 10 -3.92 -33.23 -20.07
C SER A 10 -3.54 -32.04 -20.95
N PHE A 11 -3.38 -32.26 -22.26
CA PHE A 11 -3.05 -31.18 -23.20
C PHE A 11 -4.22 -30.22 -23.42
N ILE A 12 -5.45 -30.73 -23.48
CA ILE A 12 -6.67 -29.91 -23.62
C ILE A 12 -6.88 -29.02 -22.38
N ILE A 13 -6.62 -29.54 -21.18
CA ILE A 13 -6.73 -28.77 -19.93
C ILE A 13 -5.71 -27.62 -19.90
N ILE A 14 -4.48 -27.85 -20.36
CA ILE A 14 -3.45 -26.80 -20.42
C ILE A 14 -3.84 -25.70 -21.41
N ILE A 15 -4.37 -26.07 -22.59
CA ILE A 15 -4.86 -25.08 -23.58
C ILE A 15 -6.04 -24.27 -23.03
N ALA A 16 -6.96 -24.89 -22.29
CA ALA A 16 -8.09 -24.19 -21.69
C ALA A 16 -7.64 -23.15 -20.65
N ILE A 17 -6.63 -23.45 -19.82
CA ILE A 17 -6.08 -22.52 -18.82
C ILE A 17 -5.40 -21.33 -19.52
N ILE A 18 -4.67 -21.56 -20.61
CA ILE A 18 -4.01 -20.51 -21.38
C ILE A 18 -5.05 -19.57 -22.03
N ILE A 19 -6.13 -20.12 -22.60
CA ILE A 19 -7.21 -19.31 -23.20
C ILE A 19 -7.94 -18.48 -22.14
N ILE A 20 -8.17 -19.01 -20.94
CA ILE A 20 -8.77 -18.26 -19.83
C ILE A 20 -7.84 -17.13 -19.37
N SER A 21 -6.52 -17.38 -19.30
CA SER A 21 -5.54 -16.33 -18.91
C SER A 21 -5.42 -15.21 -19.95
N ILE A 22 -5.49 -15.54 -21.25
CA ILE A 22 -5.44 -14.55 -22.35
C ILE A 22 -6.78 -13.81 -22.44
N GLY A 23 -7.91 -14.49 -22.26
CA GLY A 23 -9.24 -13.87 -22.21
C GLY A 23 -9.43 -12.96 -20.99
N PHE A 24 -8.79 -13.29 -19.86
CA PHE A 24 -8.75 -12.44 -18.67
C PHE A 24 -7.87 -11.21 -18.90
N LEU A 25 -6.76 -11.34 -19.65
CA LEU A 25 -5.90 -10.21 -20.03
C LEU A 25 -6.55 -9.29 -21.09
N ALA A 26 -7.29 -9.85 -22.04
CA ALA A 26 -7.97 -9.10 -23.10
C ALA A 26 -9.22 -8.33 -22.58
N ASN A 27 -9.82 -8.77 -21.47
CA ASN A 27 -10.90 -8.04 -20.79
C ASN A 27 -10.42 -6.88 -19.92
N PHE A 28 -9.11 -6.60 -19.85
CA PHE A 28 -8.56 -5.44 -19.15
C PHE A 28 -8.39 -4.19 -20.04
N ASN A 29 -8.73 -4.29 -21.33
CA ASN A 29 -8.52 -3.22 -22.31
C ASN A 29 -9.81 -2.47 -22.71
N ASN A 30 -10.71 -2.25 -21.75
CA ASN A 30 -11.77 -1.24 -21.82
C ASN A 30 -11.80 -0.62 -20.41
N SER A 31 -11.16 0.50 -20.10
CA SER A 31 -11.38 1.81 -20.69
C SER A 31 -10.21 2.73 -20.33
N LEU A 32 -9.45 3.17 -21.34
CA LEU A 32 -8.46 4.22 -21.21
C LEU A 32 -8.82 5.37 -22.16
N ASP A 33 -9.98 5.97 -21.92
CA ASP A 33 -10.36 7.22 -22.58
C ASP A 33 -9.82 8.39 -21.77
N PHE A 34 -8.57 8.76 -22.08
CA PHE A 34 -8.00 10.05 -21.78
C PHE A 34 -8.77 11.12 -22.58
N PHE A 35 -9.64 11.89 -21.92
CA PHE A 35 -10.10 13.18 -22.42
C PHE A 35 -9.39 14.31 -21.68
N ASP A 36 -8.46 14.91 -22.41
CA ASP A 36 -7.94 16.25 -22.18
C ASP A 36 -9.05 17.28 -22.41
N ASN A 37 -9.20 18.27 -21.53
CA ASN A 37 -9.58 19.65 -21.87
C ASN A 37 -9.57 20.59 -20.64
N ASN A 38 -8.54 21.44 -20.61
CA ASN A 38 -8.59 22.88 -20.31
C ASN A 38 -9.25 23.40 -19.01
N GLY A 39 -8.40 23.91 -18.09
CA GLY A 39 -8.60 25.23 -17.49
C GLY A 39 -8.63 25.32 -15.97
N SER A 40 -7.52 25.85 -15.42
CA SER A 40 -7.43 26.68 -14.20
C SER A 40 -7.04 26.01 -12.87
N ASN A 41 -5.77 26.21 -12.52
CA ASN A 41 -5.20 26.55 -11.19
C ASN A 41 -5.29 25.58 -9.99
N SER A 42 -4.08 25.34 -9.45
CA SER A 42 -3.69 25.06 -8.05
C SER A 42 -4.09 23.71 -7.41
N ASP A 43 -3.04 22.99 -6.99
CA ASP A 43 -2.99 21.95 -5.95
C ASP A 43 -3.71 20.62 -6.24
N SER A 44 -3.13 19.80 -7.12
CA SER A 44 -3.61 18.43 -7.40
C SER A 44 -3.26 17.45 -6.27
N SER A 45 -4.14 17.38 -5.27
CA SER A 45 -4.40 16.13 -4.54
C SER A 45 -5.09 15.16 -5.50
N TYR A 46 -4.56 13.94 -5.64
CA TYR A 46 -5.18 12.92 -6.49
C TYR A 46 -6.33 12.28 -5.71
N LEU A 47 -7.54 12.81 -5.88
CA LEU A 47 -8.77 12.27 -5.29
C LEU A 47 -9.39 11.24 -6.24
N LEU A 48 -9.51 9.98 -5.80
CA LEU A 48 -10.37 8.98 -6.44
C LEU A 48 -11.73 9.02 -5.75
N ASP A 49 -12.73 9.54 -6.46
CA ASP A 49 -14.08 9.73 -5.91
C ASP A 49 -14.91 8.45 -6.05
N VAL A 50 -14.93 7.64 -5.00
CA VAL A 50 -15.87 6.53 -4.81
C VAL A 50 -16.49 6.67 -3.44
N ASN A 51 -17.62 7.38 -3.36
CA ASN A 51 -18.52 7.46 -2.21
C ASN A 51 -17.89 7.99 -0.90
N ASN A 52 -17.77 9.32 -0.79
CA ASN A 52 -17.65 10.07 0.48
C ASN A 52 -16.65 9.52 1.52
N ASN A 53 -15.48 9.07 1.06
CA ASN A 53 -14.30 8.95 1.90
C ASN A 53 -13.05 9.07 1.01
N SER A 54 -12.76 10.29 0.60
CA SER A 54 -11.59 10.60 -0.22
C SER A 54 -10.32 10.28 0.56
N ILE A 55 -9.60 9.23 0.16
CA ILE A 55 -8.28 8.97 0.72
C ILE A 55 -7.37 10.13 0.29
N LYS A 56 -6.92 10.93 1.26
CA LYS A 56 -6.01 12.05 1.03
C LYS A 56 -4.60 11.47 0.85
N TYR A 57 -4.04 11.62 -0.34
CA TYR A 57 -2.63 11.39 -0.58
C TYR A 57 -1.98 12.74 -0.86
N GLU A 58 -1.00 13.11 -0.05
CA GLU A 58 -0.31 14.39 -0.20
C GLU A 58 0.94 14.26 -1.04
N VAL A 59 1.68 13.16 -0.85
CA VAL A 59 2.96 12.94 -1.52
C VAL A 59 3.08 11.50 -2.01
N LYS A 60 3.72 11.33 -3.17
CA LYS A 60 4.09 10.03 -3.74
C LYS A 60 5.60 9.92 -3.85
N GLY A 61 6.14 8.75 -3.57
CA GLY A 61 7.56 8.46 -3.83
C GLY A 61 7.86 6.97 -3.96
N PHE A 62 9.10 6.66 -4.32
CA PHE A 62 9.56 5.28 -4.47
C PHE A 62 10.18 4.78 -3.16
N CYS A 63 9.70 3.65 -2.64
CA CYS A 63 10.28 3.04 -1.43
C CYS A 63 11.53 2.25 -1.80
N ASP A 64 12.70 2.84 -1.52
CA ASP A 64 14.00 2.25 -1.80
C ASP A 64 14.53 1.37 -0.66
N ARG A 65 14.07 1.59 0.58
CA ARG A 65 14.48 0.81 1.74
C ARG A 65 13.34 0.64 2.75
N VAL A 66 13.26 -0.54 3.36
CA VAL A 66 12.44 -0.80 4.55
C VAL A 66 13.38 -1.07 5.71
N VAL A 67 13.27 -0.27 6.77
CA VAL A 67 14.16 -0.34 7.95
C VAL A 67 13.66 -1.42 8.91
N ASP A 68 12.36 -1.41 9.22
CA ASP A 68 11.66 -2.35 10.11
C ASP A 68 10.14 -2.31 9.82
N GLY A 69 9.33 -2.83 10.75
CA GLY A 69 7.88 -3.00 10.59
C GLY A 69 7.07 -1.70 10.60
N ASP A 70 7.65 -0.57 11.00
CA ASP A 70 6.96 0.72 11.01
C ASP A 70 7.83 1.88 10.50
N THR A 71 9.01 1.59 9.97
CA THR A 71 9.92 2.58 9.40
C THR A 71 10.41 2.17 8.01
N LEU A 72 10.29 3.09 7.05
CA LEU A 72 10.76 2.91 5.67
C LEU A 72 11.37 4.21 5.11
N ASP A 73 12.18 4.12 4.07
CA ASP A 73 12.72 5.28 3.37
C ASP A 73 12.12 5.40 1.97
N VAL A 74 11.76 6.64 1.63
CA VAL A 74 11.16 7.00 0.35
C VAL A 74 12.05 8.02 -0.36
N SER A 75 12.46 7.68 -1.58
CA SER A 75 13.31 8.52 -2.43
C SER A 75 12.70 9.91 -2.61
N GLY A 76 13.49 10.94 -2.31
CA GLY A 76 13.09 12.35 -2.41
C GLY A 76 12.30 12.91 -1.21
N ILE A 77 11.84 12.05 -0.30
CA ILE A 77 11.05 12.45 0.89
C ILE A 77 11.86 12.22 2.17
N GLY A 78 12.56 11.09 2.26
CA GLY A 78 13.38 10.69 3.40
C GLY A 78 12.77 9.54 4.19
N ARG A 79 13.10 9.47 5.48
CA ARG A 79 12.63 8.42 6.38
C ARG A 79 11.22 8.68 6.86
N ILE A 80 10.35 7.69 6.73
CA ILE A 80 8.95 7.71 7.12
C ILE A 80 8.75 6.81 8.33
N ARG A 81 8.06 7.30 9.35
CA ARG A 81 7.54 6.51 10.48
C ARG A 81 6.03 6.40 10.33
N LEU A 82 5.55 5.17 10.27
CA LEU A 82 4.13 4.86 10.10
C LEU A 82 3.37 5.27 11.36
N VAL A 83 2.53 6.30 11.30
CA VAL A 83 1.75 6.78 12.45
C VAL A 83 0.64 5.80 12.86
N GLY A 84 0.19 5.87 14.11
CA GLY A 84 -0.92 5.05 14.61
C GLY A 84 -0.55 3.60 14.95
N VAL A 85 0.67 3.15 14.61
CA VAL A 85 1.11 1.77 14.78
C VAL A 85 2.48 1.67 15.45
N ASP A 86 2.67 0.59 16.19
CA ASP A 86 3.93 0.25 16.85
C ASP A 86 4.22 -1.24 16.64
N THR A 87 5.31 -1.53 15.95
CA THR A 87 5.74 -2.91 15.67
C THR A 87 6.69 -3.41 16.75
N PRO A 88 6.77 -4.73 17.00
CA PRO A 88 7.74 -5.28 17.93
C PRO A 88 9.15 -4.82 17.59
N GLU A 89 9.96 -4.51 18.59
CA GLU A 89 11.33 -4.01 18.40
C GLU A 89 12.30 -5.13 18.02
N ARG A 90 13.51 -4.77 17.56
CA ARG A 90 14.52 -5.77 17.17
C ARG A 90 14.85 -6.70 18.34
N GLY A 91 14.65 -8.00 18.12
CA GLY A 91 14.87 -9.04 19.13
C GLY A 91 13.59 -9.50 19.82
N GLU A 92 12.48 -8.81 19.60
CA GLU A 92 11.17 -9.23 20.07
C GLU A 92 10.49 -10.20 19.09
N SER A 93 9.60 -11.03 19.64
CA SER A 93 8.77 -11.93 18.83
C SER A 93 7.84 -11.12 17.93
N GLY A 94 7.80 -11.43 16.63
CA GLY A 94 6.98 -10.72 15.63
C GLY A 94 7.74 -9.64 14.85
N TYR A 95 8.95 -9.25 15.26
CA TYR A 95 9.75 -8.23 14.57
C TYR A 95 9.98 -8.56 13.10
N LYS A 96 10.36 -9.82 12.82
CA LYS A 96 10.71 -10.27 11.47
C LYS A 96 9.46 -10.32 10.59
N GLU A 97 8.36 -10.81 11.12
CA GLU A 97 7.06 -10.93 10.45
C GLU A 97 6.53 -9.56 10.04
N ALA A 98 6.57 -8.58 10.95
CA ALA A 98 6.18 -7.20 10.65
C ALA A 98 7.07 -6.57 9.58
N THR A 99 8.39 -6.72 9.72
CA THR A 99 9.37 -6.17 8.77
C THR A 99 9.23 -6.80 7.37
N ASP A 100 9.05 -8.12 7.29
CA ASP A 100 8.90 -8.83 6.02
C ASP A 100 7.57 -8.49 5.34
N PHE A 101 6.50 -8.28 6.13
CA PHE A 101 5.23 -7.78 5.62
C PHE A 101 5.42 -6.42 4.92
N VAL A 102 5.99 -5.43 5.60
CA VAL A 102 6.22 -4.10 5.01
C VAL A 102 7.14 -4.19 3.79
N LYS A 103 8.20 -5.01 3.83
CA LYS A 103 9.05 -5.26 2.65
C LYS A 103 8.24 -5.79 1.48
N SER A 104 7.42 -6.82 1.69
CA SER A 104 6.62 -7.43 0.62
C SER A 104 5.62 -6.45 -0.02
N LYS A 105 5.13 -5.49 0.76
CA LYS A 105 4.14 -4.52 0.33
C LYS A 105 4.77 -3.28 -0.31
N CYS A 106 5.80 -2.72 0.31
CA CYS A 106 6.31 -1.39 -0.02
C CYS A 106 7.61 -1.41 -0.84
N LEU A 107 8.54 -2.34 -0.55
CA LEU A 107 9.89 -2.29 -1.12
C LEU A 107 9.85 -2.38 -2.65
N GLY A 108 10.53 -1.45 -3.32
CA GLY A 108 10.62 -1.41 -4.77
C GLY A 108 9.34 -0.94 -5.47
N LYS A 109 8.41 -0.31 -4.73
CA LYS A 109 7.14 0.20 -5.28
C LYS A 109 6.96 1.69 -5.03
N SER A 110 6.01 2.27 -5.77
CA SER A 110 5.48 3.59 -5.44
C SER A 110 4.61 3.50 -4.20
N VAL A 111 4.90 4.33 -3.20
CA VAL A 111 4.09 4.51 -2.00
C VAL A 111 3.46 5.90 -2.02
N TYR A 112 2.29 6.01 -1.43
CA TYR A 112 1.56 7.26 -1.23
C TYR A 112 1.50 7.56 0.25
N LEU A 113 1.67 8.82 0.62
CA LEU A 113 1.78 9.28 2.00
C LEU A 113 0.66 10.28 2.29
N ASP A 114 -0.02 10.06 3.40
CA ASP A 114 -0.87 11.05 4.08
C ASP A 114 -0.07 11.52 5.30
N ILE A 115 0.54 12.72 5.23
CA ILE A 115 1.46 13.22 6.25
C ILE A 115 0.65 13.88 7.35
N ASP A 116 1.05 13.68 8.60
CA ASP A 116 0.36 14.25 9.75
C ASP A 116 0.36 15.79 9.69
N ASP A 117 -0.82 16.39 9.49
CA ASP A 117 -1.02 17.84 9.44
C ASP A 117 -0.77 18.54 10.79
N LYS A 118 -0.78 17.80 11.91
CA LYS A 118 -0.52 18.35 13.25
C LYS A 118 0.95 18.29 13.63
N GLU A 119 1.66 17.26 13.21
CA GLU A 119 3.08 17.09 13.46
C GLU A 119 3.77 16.31 12.33
N ASN A 120 4.23 17.00 11.29
CA ASN A 120 4.76 16.33 10.09
C ASN A 120 6.05 15.53 10.34
N LYS A 121 6.80 15.81 11.41
CA LYS A 121 8.08 15.15 11.71
C LYS A 121 8.27 14.93 13.20
N ASP A 122 8.88 13.81 13.56
CA ASP A 122 9.31 13.58 14.95
C ASP A 122 10.66 14.25 15.28
N LYS A 123 11.06 14.13 16.55
CA LYS A 123 12.35 14.64 17.07
C LYS A 123 13.60 14.06 16.39
N TYR A 124 13.48 12.96 15.66
CA TYR A 124 14.57 12.35 14.90
C TYR A 124 14.57 12.78 13.42
N GLY A 125 13.62 13.64 13.02
CA GLY A 125 13.47 14.14 11.67
C GLY A 125 12.79 13.16 10.72
N ARG A 126 12.15 12.09 11.22
CA ARG A 126 11.35 11.16 10.40
C ARG A 126 10.02 11.81 10.08
N VAL A 127 9.56 11.69 8.85
CA VAL A 127 8.23 12.13 8.43
C VAL A 127 7.18 11.20 9.05
N LEU A 128 6.17 11.77 9.68
CA LEU A 128 5.05 11.05 10.29
C LEU A 128 3.93 10.94 9.26
N ALA A 129 3.60 9.72 8.84
CA ALA A 129 2.58 9.52 7.80
C ALA A 129 1.83 8.18 7.90
N VAL A 130 0.63 8.15 7.34
CA VAL A 130 -0.03 6.90 6.92
C VAL A 130 0.46 6.53 5.53
N VAL A 131 0.85 5.27 5.35
CA VAL A 131 1.43 4.78 4.09
C VAL A 131 0.42 3.94 3.33
N TYR A 132 0.32 4.20 2.03
CA TYR A 132 -0.54 3.46 1.12
C TYR A 132 0.22 2.90 -0.08
N VAL A 133 -0.18 1.71 -0.51
CA VAL A 133 0.29 1.06 -1.74
C VAL A 133 -0.91 0.50 -2.48
N ASP A 134 -1.09 0.88 -3.74
CA ASP A 134 -2.21 0.44 -4.58
C ASP A 134 -3.59 0.62 -3.89
N GLY A 135 -3.76 1.76 -3.20
CA GLY A 135 -4.98 2.09 -2.45
C GLY A 135 -5.10 1.42 -1.07
N VAL A 136 -4.18 0.53 -0.70
CA VAL A 136 -4.22 -0.21 0.58
C VAL A 136 -3.45 0.53 1.66
N ASN A 137 -4.12 0.82 2.79
CA ASN A 137 -3.52 1.39 4.00
C ASN A 137 -2.63 0.36 4.71
N ILE A 138 -1.31 0.53 4.64
CA ILE A 138 -0.33 -0.40 5.21
C ILE A 138 -0.36 -0.39 6.74
N ASN A 139 -0.58 0.78 7.35
CA ASN A 139 -0.69 0.94 8.80
C ASN A 139 -1.87 0.10 9.33
N LEU A 140 -3.02 0.16 8.67
CA LEU A 140 -4.18 -0.65 9.02
C LEU A 140 -3.94 -2.15 8.85
N GLU A 141 -3.31 -2.55 7.75
CA GLU A 141 -3.04 -3.97 7.50
C GLU A 141 -2.09 -4.57 8.56
N LEU A 142 -1.11 -3.80 9.06
CA LEU A 142 -0.27 -4.20 10.20
C LEU A 142 -1.11 -4.53 11.44
N LEU A 143 -2.13 -3.72 11.74
CA LEU A 143 -3.03 -3.97 12.88
C LEU A 143 -3.94 -5.17 12.65
N LYS A 144 -4.53 -5.31 11.45
CA LYS A 144 -5.41 -6.44 11.11
C LYS A 144 -4.68 -7.78 11.22
N LEU A 145 -3.43 -7.83 10.79
CA LEU A 145 -2.57 -9.02 10.85
C LEU A 145 -1.94 -9.23 12.23
N LYS A 146 -2.18 -8.33 13.19
CA LYS A 146 -1.59 -8.34 14.54
C LYS A 146 -0.06 -8.28 14.52
N TYR A 147 0.50 -7.61 13.52
CA TYR A 147 1.93 -7.32 13.40
C TYR A 147 2.32 -6.01 14.11
N ALA A 148 1.35 -5.17 14.44
CA ALA A 148 1.53 -3.96 15.23
C ALA A 148 0.47 -3.83 16.32
N LYS A 149 0.74 -2.97 17.30
CA LYS A 149 -0.24 -2.44 18.26
C LYS A 149 -0.58 -1.01 17.89
N ILE A 150 -1.72 -0.53 18.39
CA ILE A 150 -2.10 0.88 18.25
C ILE A 150 -1.16 1.74 19.10
N LEU A 151 -0.60 2.79 18.51
CA LEU A 151 0.19 3.80 19.21
C LEU A 151 -0.23 5.19 18.77
N TYR A 152 -0.64 6.01 19.73
CA TYR A 152 -1.03 7.40 19.50
C TYR A 152 -0.12 8.34 20.27
N ILE A 153 0.46 9.28 19.53
CA ILE A 153 1.37 10.29 20.05
C ILE A 153 0.76 11.65 19.68
N PRO A 154 0.21 12.41 20.63
CA PRO A 154 -0.30 13.74 20.36
C PRO A 154 0.84 14.79 20.32
N PRO A 155 0.67 15.87 19.55
CA PRO A 155 -0.45 16.15 18.66
C PRO A 155 -0.38 15.32 17.38
N SER A 156 -1.49 14.72 16.99
CA SER A 156 -1.60 13.97 15.73
C SER A 156 -3.02 14.08 15.23
N GLU A 157 -3.20 14.22 13.92
CA GLU A 157 -4.54 14.12 13.32
C GLU A 157 -5.09 12.69 13.33
N PHE A 158 -4.20 11.70 13.44
CA PHE A 158 -4.53 10.28 13.41
C PHE A 158 -4.90 9.74 14.80
N GLN A 159 -6.01 10.23 15.38
CA GLN A 159 -6.62 9.74 16.63
C GLN A 159 -7.21 8.31 16.61
N PRO A 160 -6.73 7.36 17.42
CA PRO A 160 -7.30 6.02 17.51
C PRO A 160 -8.80 6.04 17.83
N GLY A 161 -9.56 5.23 17.10
CA GLY A 161 -10.99 5.03 17.35
C GLY A 161 -11.92 5.99 16.61
N PHE A 162 -11.40 7.05 15.98
CA PHE A 162 -12.19 8.01 15.17
C PHE A 162 -12.18 7.71 13.66
N GLY A 163 -12.26 6.43 13.27
CA GLY A 163 -12.51 6.08 11.87
C GLY A 163 -11.30 6.18 10.94
N ILE A 164 -10.07 6.13 11.45
CA ILE A 164 -8.82 6.10 10.65
C ILE A 164 -8.71 4.86 9.74
N TYR A 165 -9.70 3.97 9.83
CA TYR A 165 -9.74 2.67 9.17
C TYR A 165 -11.07 2.37 8.47
N SER A 166 -12.00 3.32 8.44
CA SER A 166 -13.24 3.27 7.66
C SER A 166 -13.06 4.14 6.42
#